data_AF-A0A6J6YGG0-F1
#
_entry.id   AF-A0A6J6YGG0-F1
#
_cell.length_a   1.000
_cell.length_b   1.000
_cell.length_c   1.000
_cell.angle_alpha   90.00
_cell.angle_beta   90.00
_cell.angle_gamma   90.00
#
_symmetry.space_group_name_H-M   'P 1'
#
loop_
_entity.id
_entity.type
_entity.pdbx_description
1 polymer ?
#
loop_
_entity_poly.entity_id
_entity_poly.type
_entity_poly.pdbx_seq_one_letter_code
_entity_poly.pdbx_strand_id
1 'polypeptide(L)' 'MLEYAELGMEAIWKIEVQDFPAFIVVDDKGNDFFDLVNKPMPGTPVHLH' A
#
# COMPACT_ATOMS: atom_id res chain seq x y z
N MET A 1 -2.91 -9.58 26.82
CA MET A 1 -4.12 -8.98 26.23
C MET A 1 -3.65 -7.79 25.45
N LEU A 2 -3.96 -7.75 24.17
CA LEU A 2 -3.74 -6.55 23.40
C LEU A 2 -4.89 -5.58 23.64
N GLU A 3 -4.62 -4.31 23.39
CA GLU A 3 -5.41 -3.19 23.87
C GLU A 3 -6.84 -3.19 23.28
N TYR A 4 -7.80 -2.66 24.05
CA TYR A 4 -9.20 -2.43 23.66
C TYR A 4 -10.02 -3.67 23.32
N ALA A 5 -10.12 -4.62 24.25
CA ALA A 5 -10.88 -5.85 24.02
C ALA A 5 -12.40 -5.65 23.85
N GLU A 6 -12.93 -4.51 24.28
CA GLU A 6 -14.31 -4.10 24.06
C GLU A 6 -14.66 -3.87 22.59
N LEU A 7 -13.65 -3.63 21.73
CA LEU A 7 -13.83 -3.44 20.28
C LEU A 7 -14.03 -4.76 19.51
N GLY A 8 -13.99 -5.90 20.21
CA GLY A 8 -14.23 -7.21 19.60
C GLY A 8 -13.27 -7.49 18.45
N MET A 9 -13.78 -7.60 17.22
CA MET A 9 -12.97 -7.87 16.03
C MET A 9 -11.98 -6.74 15.68
N GLU A 10 -12.30 -5.51 16.06
CA GLU A 10 -11.47 -4.32 15.79
C GLU A 10 -10.39 -4.08 16.87
N ALA A 11 -10.33 -4.94 17.91
CA ALA A 11 -9.28 -4.87 18.92
C ALA A 11 -7.89 -5.01 18.29
N ILE A 12 -6.84 -4.54 18.98
CA ILE A 12 -5.47 -4.73 18.51
C ILE A 12 -5.11 -6.20 18.74
N TRP A 13 -4.42 -6.86 17.80
CA TRP A 13 -4.02 -8.27 17.93
C TRP A 13 -2.52 -8.46 17.65
N LYS A 14 -1.83 -9.23 18.51
CA LYS A 14 -0.47 -9.69 18.28
C LYS A 14 -0.60 -11.03 17.59
N ILE A 15 -0.17 -11.09 16.35
CA ILE A 15 -0.14 -12.31 15.57
C ILE A 15 1.32 -12.68 15.28
N GLU A 16 1.59 -13.98 15.27
CA GLU A 16 2.83 -14.52 14.74
C GLU A 16 2.51 -15.06 13.34
N VAL A 17 3.35 -14.71 12.37
CA VAL A 17 3.15 -15.06 10.97
C VAL A 17 4.34 -15.86 10.45
N GLN A 18 4.08 -16.76 9.50
CA GLN A 18 5.10 -17.52 8.79
C GLN A 18 4.85 -17.36 7.28
N ASP A 19 5.89 -16.95 6.54
CA ASP A 19 5.89 -16.83 5.07
C ASP A 19 4.70 -16.04 4.49
N PHE A 20 4.30 -14.96 5.18
CA PHE A 20 3.17 -14.13 4.75
C PHE A 20 3.56 -13.26 3.54
N PRO A 21 2.95 -13.47 2.35
CA PRO A 21 3.29 -12.70 1.17
C PRO A 21 2.80 -11.26 1.31
N ALA A 22 3.65 -10.30 0.94
CA ALA A 22 3.34 -8.88 0.92
C ALA A 22 4.07 -8.17 -0.22
N PHE A 23 3.58 -6.99 -0.59
CA PHE A 23 4.19 -6.11 -1.57
C PHE A 23 4.62 -4.80 -0.90
N ILE A 24 5.77 -4.25 -1.31
CA ILE A 24 6.18 -2.91 -0.90
C ILE A 24 5.37 -1.91 -1.71
N VAL A 25 4.48 -1.18 -1.05
CA VAL A 25 3.62 -0.17 -1.69
C VAL A 25 4.27 1.21 -1.67
N VAL A 26 4.83 1.60 -0.52
CA VAL A 26 5.57 2.86 -0.35
C VAL A 26 6.90 2.54 0.31
N ASP A 27 7.98 3.13 -0.20
CA ASP A 27 9.32 2.99 0.40
C ASP A 27 9.76 4.23 1.20
N ASP A 28 10.90 4.11 1.87
CA ASP A 28 11.49 5.17 2.70
C ASP A 28 12.13 6.32 1.91
N LYS A 29 12.14 6.23 0.57
CA LYS A 29 12.71 7.23 -0.34
C LYS A 29 11.63 8.06 -1.02
N GLY A 30 10.36 7.82 -0.70
CA GLY A 30 9.21 8.52 -1.27
C GLY A 30 8.72 7.92 -2.59
N ASN A 31 9.10 6.68 -2.94
CA ASN A 31 8.50 5.98 -4.06
C ASN A 31 7.15 5.38 -3.63
N ASP A 32 6.12 5.56 -4.46
CA ASP A 32 4.79 4.96 -4.30
C ASP A 32 4.46 4.11 -5.54
N PHE A 33 4.07 2.86 -5.35
CA PHE A 33 3.69 1.93 -6.41
C PHE A 33 2.50 2.43 -7.26
N PHE A 34 1.58 3.21 -6.68
CA PHE A 34 0.35 3.66 -7.34
C PHE A 34 0.45 5.04 -8.01
N ASP A 35 1.61 5.71 -7.92
CA ASP A 35 1.83 7.06 -8.45
C ASP A 35 1.55 7.20 -9.96
N LEU A 36 1.75 6.13 -10.73
CA LEU A 36 1.51 6.12 -12.18
C LEU A 36 0.03 6.02 -12.55
N VAL A 37 -0.79 5.42 -11.68
CA VAL A 37 -2.24 5.27 -11.89
C VAL A 37 -2.96 6.54 -11.45
N ASN A 38 -2.47 7.19 -10.40
CA ASN A 38 -3.07 8.39 -9.83
C ASN A 38 -2.75 9.68 -10.60
N LYS A 39 -1.75 9.66 -11.49
CA LYS A 39 -1.41 10.80 -12.34
C LYS A 39 -2.22 10.73 -13.64
N PRO A 40 -3.03 11.75 -13.98
CA PRO A 40 -3.59 11.85 -15.32
C PRO A 40 -2.42 11.94 -16.29
N MET A 41 -2.18 10.89 -17.09
CA MET A 41 -1.12 10.92 -18.09
C MET A 41 -1.38 12.11 -19.03
N PRO A 42 -0.44 13.07 -19.17
CA PRO A 42 -0.51 13.99 -20.29
C PRO A 42 -0.26 13.14 -21.53
N GLY A 43 -1.29 12.94 -22.35
CA GLY A 43 -1.19 12.16 -23.59
C GLY A 43 0.05 12.60 -24.36
N THR A 44 0.98 11.68 -24.56
CA THR A 44 2.21 11.98 -25.30
C THR A 44 1.80 12.29 -26.74
N PRO A 45 2.08 13.49 -27.30
CA PRO A 45 1.79 13.74 -28.70
C PRO A 45 2.70 12.83 -29.53
N VAL A 46 2.10 11.90 -30.27
CA VAL A 46 2.80 11.10 -31.26
C VAL A 46 3.20 12.02 -32.41
N HIS A 47 4.49 12.32 -32.54
CA HIS A 47 5.01 12.97 -33.74
C HIS A 47 5.07 11.93 -34.86
N LEU A 48 4.10 11.99 -35.77
CA LEU A 48 4.11 11.27 -37.03
C LEU A 48 5.08 11.99 -37.97
N HIS A 49 6.21 11.36 -38.31
CA HIS A 49 7.05 11.74 -39.45
C HIS A 49 6.46 11.19 -40.75
#